data_AF-A0A7K9IXH6-F1
#
_entry.id   AF-A0A7K9IXH6-F1
#
_cell.length_a   1.000
_cell.length_b   1.000
_cell.length_c   1.000
_cell.angle_alpha   90.00
_cell.angle_beta   90.00
_cell.angle_gamma   90.00
#
_symmetry.space_group_name_H-M   'P 1'
#
loop_
_entity.id
_entity.type
_entity.pdbx_description
1 polymer ?
#
loop_
_entity_poly.entity_id
_entity_poly.type
_entity_poly.pdbx_seq_one_letter_code
_entity_poly.pdbx_strand_id
1 'polypeptide(L)'
;EFREFRILRHSIPPFIPLERLRSRFLPWHLREFLELLFQHLNAFVGRRQQLREFQEEFSEWIQGSPRGNSRCDLLSFSYGIPGKSGNS
;
A
#
# COMPACT_ATOMS: atom_id res chain seq x y z
N GLU A 1 38.33 1.87 -3.40
CA GLU A 1 37.75 0.52 -3.13
C GLU A 1 36.28 0.52 -3.52
N PHE A 2 35.84 -0.45 -4.33
CA PHE A 2 34.41 -0.64 -4.61
C PHE A 2 33.77 -1.40 -3.46
N ARG A 3 32.80 -0.80 -2.76
CA ARG A 3 32.01 -1.50 -1.74
C ARG A 3 30.84 -2.19 -2.41
N GLU A 4 30.88 -3.51 -2.45
CA GLU A 4 29.74 -4.32 -2.88
C GLU A 4 28.72 -4.42 -1.74
N PHE A 5 27.52 -3.89 -1.97
CA PHE A 5 26.41 -4.01 -1.03
C PHE A 5 25.56 -5.24 -1.39
N ARG A 6 25.33 -6.12 -0.42
CA ARG A 6 24.49 -7.31 -0.57
C ARG A 6 23.37 -7.31 0.46
N ILE A 7 22.15 -7.60 0.01
CA ILE A 7 21.01 -7.85 0.91
C ILE A 7 21.12 -9.29 1.39
N LEU A 8 21.42 -9.48 2.68
CA LEU A 8 21.48 -10.81 3.29
C LEU A 8 20.11 -11.26 3.79
N ARG A 9 19.33 -10.34 4.36
CA ARG A 9 17.98 -10.59 4.90
C ARG A 9 17.15 -9.32 4.84
N HIS A 10 15.84 -9.46 4.62
CA HIS A 10 14.88 -8.35 4.71
C HIS A 10 13.50 -8.85 5.17
N SER A 11 12.66 -7.92 5.62
CA SER A 11 11.24 -8.11 5.91
C SER A 11 10.33 -7.34 4.94
N ILE A 12 10.91 -6.85 3.84
CA ILE A 12 10.21 -6.04 2.83
C ILE A 12 9.08 -6.87 2.18
N PRO A 13 7.86 -6.31 2.04
CA PRO A 13 6.72 -7.02 1.47
C PRO A 13 6.98 -7.55 0.04
N PRO A 14 6.50 -8.76 -0.33
CA PRO A 14 6.80 -9.39 -1.63
C PRO A 14 6.31 -8.63 -2.87
N PHE A 15 5.36 -7.70 -2.71
CA PHE A 15 4.86 -6.88 -3.81
C PHE A 15 5.78 -5.70 -4.16
N ILE A 16 6.76 -5.37 -3.30
CA ILE A 16 7.78 -4.37 -3.61
C ILE A 16 8.86 -5.06 -4.46
N PRO A 17 9.23 -4.54 -5.64
CA PRO A 17 10.11 -5.22 -6.59
C PRO A 17 11.60 -5.10 -6.16
N LEU A 18 11.93 -5.60 -4.96
CA LEU A 18 13.22 -5.41 -4.30
C LEU A 18 14.40 -5.88 -5.17
N GLU A 19 14.25 -7.02 -5.84
CA GLU A 19 15.30 -7.56 -6.72
C GLU A 19 15.61 -6.67 -7.93
N ARG A 20 14.57 -6.05 -8.50
CA ARG A 20 14.75 -5.09 -9.60
C ARG A 20 15.40 -3.79 -9.11
N LEU A 21 15.00 -3.30 -7.93
CA LEU A 21 15.63 -2.13 -7.32
C LEU A 21 17.10 -2.41 -6.97
N ARG A 22 17.37 -3.58 -6.39
CA ARG A 22 18.71 -4.02 -5.98
C ARG A 22 19.66 -4.07 -7.17
N SER A 23 19.28 -4.79 -8.21
CA SER A 23 20.13 -4.96 -9.41
C SER A 23 20.43 -3.63 -10.11
N ARG A 24 19.49 -2.68 -10.09
CA ARG A 24 19.63 -1.40 -10.78
C ARG A 24 20.40 -0.33 -10.00
N PHE A 25 20.17 -0.23 -8.69
CA PHE A 25 20.64 0.92 -7.90
C PHE A 25 21.61 0.57 -6.78
N LEU A 26 21.54 -0.63 -6.19
CA LEU A 26 22.34 -0.95 -5.00
C LEU A 26 23.87 -0.88 -5.20
N PRO A 27 24.44 -1.27 -6.37
CA PRO A 27 25.89 -1.25 -6.55
C PRO A 27 26.50 0.16 -6.67
N TRP A 28 25.74 1.13 -7.18
CA TRP A 28 26.27 2.44 -7.58
C TRP A 28 25.53 3.63 -6.94
N HIS A 29 24.27 3.45 -6.57
CA HIS A 29 23.34 4.50 -6.15
C HIS A 29 22.57 4.08 -4.90
N LEU A 30 23.27 3.77 -3.81
CA LEU A 30 22.66 3.32 -2.54
C LEU A 30 21.57 4.29 -2.04
N ARG A 31 21.79 5.59 -2.15
CA ARG A 31 20.80 6.61 -1.74
C ARG A 31 19.52 6.51 -2.55
N GLU A 32 19.62 6.45 -3.88
CA GLU A 32 18.46 6.32 -4.77
C GLU A 32 17.72 5.00 -4.52
N PHE A 33 18.45 3.90 -4.28
CA PHE A 33 17.86 2.63 -3.87
C PHE A 33 17.00 2.78 -2.62
N LEU A 34 17.53 3.42 -1.57
CA LEU A 34 16.82 3.62 -0.30
C LEU A 34 15.63 4.57 -0.47
N GLU A 35 15.75 5.64 -1.26
CA GLU A 35 14.67 6.57 -1.55
C GLU A 35 13.50 5.89 -2.27
N LEU A 36 13.77 5.10 -3.31
CA LEU A 36 12.73 4.36 -4.03
C LEU A 36 12.05 3.31 -3.13
N LEU A 37 12.84 2.60 -2.32
CA LEU A 37 12.28 1.65 -1.35
C LEU A 37 11.38 2.35 -0.32
N PHE A 38 11.82 3.50 0.20
CA PHE A 38 11.05 4.32 1.14
C PHE A 38 9.73 4.79 0.53
N GLN A 39 9.74 5.25 -0.73
CA GLN A 39 8.53 5.63 -1.46
C GLN A 39 7.54 4.47 -1.59
N HIS A 40 8.00 3.26 -1.94
CA HIS A 40 7.12 2.09 -2.03
C HIS A 40 6.49 1.72 -0.68
N LEU A 41 7.28 1.77 0.40
CA LEU A 41 6.79 1.48 1.75
C LEU A 41 5.76 2.51 2.20
N ASN A 42 6.03 3.80 1.99
CA ASN A 42 5.10 4.86 2.36
C ASN A 42 3.82 4.83 1.53
N ALA A 43 3.90 4.54 0.23
CA ALA A 43 2.72 4.39 -0.59
C ALA A 43 1.82 3.25 -0.08
N PHE A 44 2.42 2.13 0.37
CA PHE A 44 1.67 1.03 0.97
C PHE A 44 1.01 1.43 2.31
N VAL A 45 1.77 2.03 3.22
CA VAL A 45 1.24 2.46 4.53
C VAL A 45 0.17 3.55 4.35
N GLY A 46 0.38 4.49 3.42
CA GLY A 46 -0.57 5.54 3.09
C GLY A 46 -1.90 4.97 2.61
N ARG A 47 -1.89 4.04 1.65
CA ARG A 47 -3.12 3.37 1.20
C ARG A 47 -3.83 2.59 2.30
N ARG A 48 -3.06 1.92 3.17
CA ARG A 48 -3.62 1.20 4.33
C ARG A 48 -4.30 2.14 5.31
N GLN A 49 -3.74 3.33 5.52
CA GLN A 49 -4.31 4.35 6.39
C GLN A 49 -5.57 4.97 5.78
N GLN A 50 -5.53 5.34 4.50
CA GLN A 50 -6.70 5.83 3.75
C GLN A 50 -7.88 4.86 3.81
N LEU A 51 -7.62 3.55 3.71
CA LEU A 51 -8.67 2.53 3.84
C LEU A 51 -9.31 2.50 5.23
N ARG A 52 -8.53 2.73 6.30
CA ARG A 52 -9.06 2.79 7.67
C ARG A 52 -9.91 4.04 7.85
N GLU A 53 -9.39 5.19 7.44
CA GLU A 53 -10.11 6.46 7.50
C GLU A 53 -11.42 6.39 6.72
N PHE A 54 -11.41 5.82 5.51
CA PHE A 54 -12.61 5.58 4.71
C PHE A 54 -13.66 4.72 5.45
N GLN A 55 -13.23 3.66 6.15
CA GLN A 55 -14.14 2.80 6.90
C GLN A 55 -14.74 3.51 8.13
N GLU A 56 -13.95 4.34 8.79
CA GLU A 56 -14.37 5.10 9.98
C GLU A 56 -15.33 6.23 9.57
N GLU A 57 -14.95 7.04 8.59
CA GLU A 57 -15.69 8.24 8.15
C GLU A 57 -17.03 7.88 7.49
N PHE A 58 -17.10 6.79 6.73
CA PHE A 58 -18.29 6.41 5.94
C PHE A 58 -19.00 5.16 6.48
N SER A 59 -18.75 4.81 7.74
CA SER A 59 -19.33 3.62 8.39
C SER A 59 -20.86 3.52 8.28
N GLU A 60 -21.57 4.65 8.33
CA GLU A 60 -23.04 4.73 8.21
C GLU A 60 -23.57 4.47 6.78
N TRP A 61 -22.72 4.62 5.76
CA TRP A 61 -23.09 4.46 4.35
C TRP A 61 -22.61 3.14 3.76
N ILE A 62 -21.51 2.61 4.28
CA ILE A 62 -20.91 1.36 3.82
C ILE A 62 -21.77 0.18 4.26
N GLN A 63 -22.16 -0.65 3.31
CA GLN A 63 -22.88 -1.90 3.57
C GLN A 63 -21.90 -3.06 3.70
N GLY A 64 -21.90 -3.70 4.88
CA GLY A 64 -21.00 -4.82 5.18
C GLY A 64 -19.55 -4.38 5.35
N SER A 65 -18.61 -5.33 5.24
CA SER A 65 -17.18 -5.05 5.38
C SER A 65 -16.52 -4.83 4.02
N PRO A 66 -15.86 -3.68 3.78
CA PRO A 66 -15.08 -3.46 2.57
C PRO A 66 -13.98 -4.51 2.41
N ARG A 67 -13.80 -5.00 1.19
CA ARG A 67 -12.76 -5.99 0.85
C ARG A 67 -11.60 -5.28 0.18
N GLY A 68 -10.43 -5.35 0.82
CA GLY A 68 -9.15 -4.92 0.24
C GLY A 68 -8.27 -6.11 -0.10
N ASN A 69 -7.30 -5.90 -0.99
CA ASN A 69 -6.21 -6.86 -1.19
C ASN A 69 -5.02 -6.57 -0.26
N SER A 70 -4.04 -7.46 -0.24
CA SER A 70 -2.84 -7.34 0.62
C SER A 70 -1.91 -6.16 0.26
N ARG A 71 -2.10 -5.52 -0.90
CA ARG A 71 -1.35 -4.35 -1.37
C ARG A 71 -2.03 -3.02 -1.06
N CYS A 72 -3.27 -3.10 -0.56
CA CYS A 72 -4.18 -1.96 -0.36
C CYS A 72 -4.34 -1.10 -1.62
N ASP A 73 -4.18 -1.65 -2.83
CA ASP A 73 -4.32 -0.91 -4.10
C ASP A 73 -5.67 -1.17 -4.79
N LEU A 74 -6.44 -2.13 -4.29
CA LEU A 74 -7.81 -2.41 -4.72
C LEU A 74 -8.73 -2.45 -3.50
N LEU A 75 -9.86 -1.74 -3.63
CA LEU A 75 -10.93 -1.69 -2.64
C LEU A 75 -12.27 -2.00 -3.32
N SER A 76 -13.02 -2.93 -2.76
CA SER A 76 -14.40 -3.25 -3.18
C SER A 76 -15.34 -3.09 -1.99
N PHE A 77 -16.40 -2.31 -2.16
CA PHE A 77 -17.40 -2.04 -1.14
C PHE A 77 -18.77 -1.79 -1.78
N SER A 78 -19.81 -1.96 -0.97
CA SER A 78 -21.18 -1.57 -1.32
C SER A 78 -21.58 -0.39 -0.44
N TYR A 79 -22.45 0.49 -0.93
CA TYR A 79 -22.94 1.63 -0.16
C TYR A 79 -24.45 1.79 -0.32
N GLY A 80 -25.08 2.34 0.72
CA GLY A 80 -26.49 2.74 0.73
C GLY A 80 -26.63 4.20 1.18
N ILE A 81 -27.65 4.88 0.68
CA ILE A 81 -27.98 6.25 1.10
C ILE A 81 -29.01 6.16 2.22
N PRO A 82 -28.69 6.63 3.46
CA PRO A 82 -29.67 6.68 4.54
C PRO A 82 -30.79 7.63 4.13
N GLY A 83 -32.04 7.14 4.17
CA GLY A 83 -33.23 7.96 3.92
C GLY A 83 -33.99 7.69 2.62
N LYS A 84 -33.58 6.74 1.76
CA LYS A 84 -34.44 6.26 0.64
C LYS A 84 -35.22 4.99 1.02
N SER A 85 -35.92 5.02 2.16
CA SER A 85 -37.19 4.28 2.29
C SER A 85 -38.32 5.19 1.80
N GLY A 86 -38.30 5.51 0.51
CA GLY A 86 -39.47 6.07 -0.14
C GLY A 86 -40.44 4.93 -0.32
N ASN A 87 -41.45 4.83 0.54
CA ASN A 87 -42.66 4.08 0.22
C ASN A 87 -43.11 4.52 -1.18
N SER A 88 -43.16 3.58 -2.11
CA SER A 88 -43.90 3.69 -3.37
C SER A 88 -44.55 2.33 -3.60
#